data_AF-A0A258C552-F1
#
_entry.id   AF-A0A258C552-F1
#
_cell.length_a   1.000
_cell.length_b   1.000
_cell.length_c   1.000
_cell.angle_alpha   90.00
_cell.angle_beta   90.00
_cell.angle_gamma   90.00
#
_symmetry.space_group_name_H-M   'P 1'
#
loop_
_entity.id
_entity.type
_entity.pdbx_description
1 polymer ?
#
loop_
_entity_poly.entity_id
_entity_poly.type
_entity_poly.pdbx_seq_one_letter_code
_entity_poly.pdbx_strand_id
1 'polypeptide(L)'
;ISDPNPGVLDFQDAVIGPVTYDITSLFKDAFLSWPEERVQGWLQGYWQAARAAGIPVQDSFAEFQCASDLMGLQRHLKVIGIFARICHRDGKPRYLADVPRFFAYVDGVLARRPELAELAQLLQDLPRTQAHS
;
A
#
# COMPACT_ATOMS: atom_id res chain seq x y z
N ILE A 1 25.64 -1.29 -12.20
CA ILE A 1 25.56 -2.39 -11.21
C ILE A 1 26.14 -1.82 -9.92
N SER A 2 25.40 -1.88 -8.82
CA SER A 2 25.82 -1.37 -7.50
C SER A 2 26.57 -2.44 -6.69
N ASP A 3 27.43 -1.99 -5.78
CA ASP A 3 28.04 -2.80 -4.74
C ASP A 3 28.07 -2.00 -3.42
N PRO A 4 27.40 -2.43 -2.34
CA PRO A 4 26.59 -3.66 -2.22
C PRO A 4 25.26 -3.59 -3.00
N ASN A 5 24.73 -4.76 -3.35
CA ASN A 5 23.36 -4.89 -3.85
C ASN A 5 22.37 -5.11 -2.70
N PRO A 6 21.12 -4.63 -2.84
CA PRO A 6 20.55 -3.93 -4.00
C PRO A 6 20.93 -2.45 -4.05
N GLY A 7 21.08 -1.90 -5.26
CA GLY A 7 21.14 -0.46 -5.48
C GLY A 7 19.75 0.16 -5.47
N VAL A 8 19.61 1.34 -4.87
CA VAL A 8 18.36 2.12 -4.82
C VAL A 8 18.46 3.28 -5.81
N LEU A 9 17.46 3.41 -6.69
CA LEU A 9 17.38 4.44 -7.74
C LEU A 9 16.08 5.27 -7.57
N ASP A 10 15.91 6.28 -8.41
CA ASP A 10 14.71 7.13 -8.49
C ASP A 10 14.36 7.92 -7.20
N PHE A 11 15.38 8.37 -6.46
CA PHE A 11 15.24 9.13 -5.20
C PHE A 11 15.25 10.66 -5.37
N GLN A 12 15.32 11.19 -6.60
CA GLN A 12 15.38 12.64 -6.86
C GLN A 12 14.15 13.41 -6.35
N ASP A 13 13.01 12.74 -6.22
CA ASP A 13 11.75 13.30 -5.73
C ASP A 13 11.43 12.84 -4.29
N ALA A 14 12.44 12.36 -3.54
CA ALA A 14 12.26 11.91 -2.17
C ALA A 14 11.78 13.05 -1.27
N VAL A 15 10.82 12.74 -0.39
CA VAL A 15 10.22 13.68 0.55
C VAL A 15 10.19 13.11 1.95
N ILE A 16 10.01 13.98 2.94
CA ILE A 16 9.77 13.55 4.32
C ILE A 16 8.37 12.94 4.40
N GLY A 17 8.30 11.71 4.91
CA GLY A 17 7.06 10.99 5.14
C GLY A 17 7.16 10.08 6.36
N PRO A 18 6.09 9.33 6.67
CA PRO A 18 6.11 8.36 7.75
C PRO A 18 7.20 7.31 7.54
N VAL A 19 7.84 6.89 8.63
CA VAL A 19 8.88 5.84 8.62
C VAL A 19 8.41 4.51 8.01
N THR A 20 7.10 4.28 7.98
CA THR A 20 6.48 3.11 7.36
C THR A 20 6.40 3.19 5.84
N TYR A 21 6.57 4.37 5.23
CA TYR A 21 6.25 4.60 3.81
C TYR A 21 7.00 3.65 2.87
N ASP A 22 8.34 3.66 2.95
CA ASP A 22 9.18 2.90 2.03
C ASP A 22 8.95 1.39 2.19
N ILE A 23 8.93 0.90 3.43
CA ILE A 23 8.76 -0.52 3.72
C ILE A 23 7.35 -1.04 3.35
N THR A 24 6.31 -0.23 3.59
CA THR A 24 4.95 -0.55 3.15
C THR A 24 4.87 -0.55 1.63
N SER A 25 5.50 0.41 0.96
CA SER A 25 5.49 0.49 -0.51
C SER A 25 6.24 -0.68 -1.17
N LEU A 26 7.28 -1.21 -0.52
CA LEU A 26 8.04 -2.36 -0.99
C LEU A 26 7.27 -3.68 -0.85
N PHE A 27 6.56 -3.89 0.27
CA PHE A 27 5.89 -5.18 0.53
C PHE A 27 4.44 -5.24 0.05
N LYS A 28 3.78 -4.09 -0.04
CA LYS A 28 2.43 -3.93 -0.59
C LYS A 28 2.52 -3.21 -1.93
N ASP A 29 3.49 -3.61 -2.74
CA ASP A 29 3.71 -2.97 -4.04
C ASP A 29 2.56 -3.26 -5.00
N ALA A 30 2.38 -2.33 -5.93
CA ALA A 30 1.32 -2.34 -6.89
C ALA A 30 1.43 -3.49 -7.89
N PHE A 31 2.57 -4.17 -8.04
CA PHE A 31 2.82 -5.15 -9.10
C PHE A 31 2.77 -6.62 -8.65
N LEU A 32 2.92 -6.90 -7.36
CA LEU A 32 3.01 -8.26 -6.82
C LEU A 32 2.26 -8.38 -5.49
N SER A 33 1.39 -9.39 -5.39
CA SER A 33 0.73 -9.76 -4.15
C SER A 33 1.44 -10.92 -3.45
N TRP A 34 1.86 -10.67 -2.22
CA TRP A 34 2.49 -11.65 -1.34
C TRP A 34 1.47 -12.22 -0.35
N PRO A 35 1.67 -13.46 0.13
CA PRO A 35 0.89 -13.98 1.24
C PRO A 35 0.97 -13.05 2.46
N GLU A 36 -0.15 -12.80 3.13
CA GLU A 36 -0.23 -11.88 4.26
C GLU A 36 0.79 -12.22 5.35
N GLU A 37 0.93 -13.50 5.70
CA GLU A 37 1.90 -13.97 6.69
C GLU A 37 3.35 -13.54 6.36
N ARG A 38 3.71 -13.56 5.08
CA ARG A 38 5.04 -13.14 4.62
C ARG A 38 5.23 -11.63 4.76
N VAL A 39 4.22 -10.85 4.39
CA VAL A 39 4.23 -9.38 4.58
C VAL A 39 4.35 -9.03 6.07
N GLN A 40 3.60 -9.73 6.93
CA GLN A 40 3.66 -9.54 8.38
C GLN A 40 5.05 -9.86 8.95
N GLY A 41 5.63 -10.99 8.56
CA GLY A 41 6.98 -11.37 8.99
C GLY A 41 8.03 -10.34 8.58
N TRP A 42 7.95 -9.82 7.35
CA TRP A 42 8.87 -8.77 6.90
C TRP A 42 8.66 -7.42 7.60
N LEU A 43 7.42 -7.01 7.85
CA LEU A 43 7.14 -5.80 8.62
C LEU A 43 7.67 -5.92 10.05
N GLN A 44 7.51 -7.09 10.67
CA GLN A 44 8.02 -7.34 12.01
C GLN A 44 9.56 -7.31 12.05
N GLY A 45 10.21 -7.95 11.07
CA GLY A 45 11.66 -7.93 10.94
C GLY A 45 12.21 -6.51 10.73
N TYR A 46 11.57 -5.71 9.85
CA TYR A 46 11.92 -4.31 9.68
C TYR A 46 11.75 -3.51 10.97
N TRP A 47 10.61 -3.66 11.65
CA TRP A 47 10.32 -2.94 12.90
C TRP A 47 11.37 -3.25 13.98
N GLN A 48 11.76 -4.53 14.14
CA GLN A 48 12.81 -4.93 15.08
C GLN A 48 14.18 -4.33 14.70
N ALA A 49 14.56 -4.40 13.43
CA ALA A 49 15.83 -3.87 12.95
C ALA A 49 15.91 -2.34 13.07
N ALA A 50 14.82 -1.64 12.74
CA ALA A 50 14.70 -0.20 12.86
C ALA A 50 14.85 0.26 14.31
N ARG A 51 14.19 -0.43 15.26
CA ARG A 51 14.37 -0.16 16.70
C ARG A 51 15.81 -0.39 17.15
N ALA A 52 16.43 -1.49 16.74
CA ALA A 52 17.82 -1.79 17.08
C ALA A 52 18.80 -0.74 16.52
N ALA A 53 18.46 -0.11 15.39
CA ALA A 53 19.22 0.98 14.78
C ALA A 53 18.89 2.38 15.35
N GLY A 54 17.99 2.49 16.33
CA GLY A 54 17.60 3.78 16.93
C GLY A 54 16.66 4.63 16.04
N ILE A 55 16.05 4.03 15.02
CA ILE A 55 15.06 4.72 14.18
C ILE A 55 13.75 4.85 14.97
N PRO A 56 13.13 6.05 15.00
CA PRO A 56 11.88 6.29 15.73
C PRO A 56 10.69 5.66 14.99
N VAL A 57 10.47 4.36 15.24
CA VAL A 57 9.26 3.63 14.87
C VAL A 57 8.31 3.54 16.06
N GLN A 58 7.07 3.10 15.84
CA GLN A 58 6.08 2.94 16.90
C GLN A 58 6.55 1.96 18.00
N ASP A 59 6.10 2.20 19.23
CA ASP A 59 6.55 1.48 20.44
C ASP A 59 6.16 0.00 20.44
N SER A 60 4.99 -0.31 19.88
CA SER A 60 4.52 -1.68 19.68
C SER A 60 4.43 -2.04 18.20
N PHE A 61 4.58 -3.34 17.90
CA PHE A 61 4.40 -3.84 16.54
C PHE A 61 2.97 -3.64 16.03
N ALA A 62 1.97 -3.72 16.93
CA ALA A 62 0.57 -3.51 16.55
C ALA A 62 0.31 -2.08 16.04
N GLU A 63 0.88 -1.06 16.70
CA GLU A 63 0.81 0.33 16.24
C GLU A 63 1.60 0.55 14.95
N PHE A 64 2.78 -0.08 14.82
CA PHE A 64 3.56 -0.05 13.57
C PHE A 64 2.77 -0.66 12.40
N GLN A 65 2.12 -1.79 12.63
CA GLN A 65 1.28 -2.48 11.65
C GLN A 65 0.05 -1.63 11.30
N CYS A 66 -0.57 -0.95 12.27
CA CYS A 66 -1.66 0.00 12.03
C CYS A 66 -1.19 1.15 11.13
N ALA A 67 -0.06 1.79 11.46
CA ALA A 67 0.52 2.85 10.63
C ALA A 67 0.86 2.37 9.20
N SER A 68 1.35 1.14 9.05
CA SER A 68 1.60 0.50 7.74
C SER A 68 0.30 0.21 6.98
N ASP A 69 -0.76 -0.23 7.65
CA ASP A 69 -2.06 -0.47 7.04
C ASP A 69 -2.70 0.83 6.53
N LEU A 70 -2.73 1.88 7.34
CA LEU A 70 -3.26 3.19 6.97
C LEU A 70 -2.47 3.83 5.81
N MET A 71 -1.14 3.70 5.85
CA MET A 71 -0.28 4.18 4.77
C MET A 71 -0.55 3.41 3.46
N GLY A 72 -0.60 2.08 3.53
CA GLY A 72 -0.88 1.23 2.39
C GLY A 72 -2.24 1.57 1.76
N LEU A 73 -3.26 1.69 2.59
CA LEU A 73 -4.61 2.08 2.18
C LEU A 73 -4.63 3.43 1.45
N GLN A 74 -4.03 4.47 2.04
CA GLN A 74 -3.96 5.80 1.43
C GLN A 74 -3.28 5.74 0.05
N ARG A 75 -2.15 5.02 -0.05
CA ARG A 75 -1.41 4.86 -1.30
C ARG A 75 -2.24 4.14 -2.36
N HIS A 76 -2.93 3.07 -2.00
CA HIS A 76 -3.73 2.29 -2.94
C HIS A 76 -4.93 3.09 -3.47
N LEU A 77 -5.63 3.81 -2.59
CA LEU A 77 -6.70 4.73 -3.00
C LEU A 77 -6.20 5.82 -3.96
N LYS A 78 -5.02 6.39 -3.68
CA LYS A 78 -4.37 7.37 -4.57
C LYS A 78 -4.06 6.74 -5.94
N VAL A 79 -3.49 5.54 -5.99
CA VAL A 79 -3.16 4.85 -7.24
C VAL A 79 -4.43 4.52 -8.05
N ILE A 80 -5.49 4.02 -7.40
CA ILE A 80 -6.79 3.78 -8.04
C ILE A 80 -7.31 5.06 -8.70
N GLY A 81 -7.30 6.19 -7.98
CA GLY A 81 -7.71 7.49 -8.54
C GLY A 81 -6.84 7.96 -9.71
N ILE A 82 -5.52 7.77 -9.64
CA ILE A 82 -4.61 8.08 -10.75
C ILE A 82 -4.92 7.24 -11.97
N PHE A 83 -5.15 5.93 -11.79
CA PHE A 83 -5.42 5.01 -12.89
C PHE A 83 -6.79 5.28 -13.53
N ALA A 84 -7.82 5.55 -12.72
CA ALA A 84 -9.11 6.00 -13.21
C ALA A 84 -8.98 7.29 -14.04
N ARG A 85 -8.25 8.28 -13.53
CA ARG A 85 -8.00 9.54 -14.27
C ARG A 85 -7.27 9.30 -15.59
N ILE A 86 -6.23 8.46 -15.60
CA ILE A 86 -5.48 8.12 -16.83
C ILE A 86 -6.41 7.42 -17.83
N CYS A 87 -7.25 6.50 -17.38
CA CYS A 87 -8.22 5.83 -18.26
C CYS A 87 -9.20 6.83 -18.88
N HIS A 88 -9.84 7.67 -18.07
CA HIS A 88 -10.86 8.60 -18.54
C HIS A 88 -10.31 9.76 -19.38
N ARG A 89 -9.16 10.33 -18.97
CA ARG A 89 -8.56 11.49 -19.66
C ARG A 89 -7.77 11.09 -20.90
N ASP A 90 -6.98 10.01 -20.82
CA ASP A 90 -6.00 9.65 -21.85
C ASP A 90 -6.44 8.44 -22.71
N GLY A 91 -7.62 7.86 -22.44
CA GLY A 91 -8.14 6.71 -23.20
C GLY A 91 -7.29 5.44 -23.05
N LYS A 92 -6.67 5.23 -21.88
CA LYS A 92 -5.75 4.09 -21.62
C LYS A 92 -6.37 3.06 -20.65
N PRO A 93 -7.29 2.19 -21.11
CA PRO A 93 -8.01 1.25 -20.24
C PRO A 93 -7.11 0.20 -19.58
N ARG A 94 -5.92 -0.09 -20.14
CA ARG A 94 -4.95 -1.03 -19.55
C ARG A 94 -4.56 -0.72 -18.10
N TYR A 95 -4.63 0.54 -17.67
CA TYR A 95 -4.34 0.91 -16.28
C TYR A 95 -5.40 0.39 -15.30
N LEU A 96 -6.62 0.10 -15.77
CA LEU A 96 -7.66 -0.48 -14.91
C LEU A 96 -7.46 -1.99 -14.67
N ALA A 97 -6.58 -2.66 -15.41
CA ALA A 97 -6.34 -4.09 -15.26
C ALA A 97 -5.82 -4.46 -13.85
N ASP A 98 -5.09 -3.56 -13.21
CA ASP A 98 -4.50 -3.78 -11.87
C ASP A 98 -5.41 -3.29 -10.73
N VAL A 99 -6.48 -2.55 -11.04
CA VAL A 99 -7.39 -1.99 -10.02
C VAL A 99 -8.03 -3.06 -9.12
N PRO A 100 -8.48 -4.23 -9.62
CA PRO A 100 -8.98 -5.30 -8.76
C PRO A 100 -7.97 -5.76 -7.70
N ARG A 101 -6.68 -5.79 -8.03
CA ARG A 101 -5.62 -6.13 -7.07
C ARG A 101 -5.55 -5.09 -5.97
N PHE A 102 -5.65 -3.81 -6.30
CA PHE A 102 -5.64 -2.75 -5.28
C PHE A 102 -6.84 -2.81 -4.35
N PHE A 103 -8.03 -3.10 -4.89
CA PHE A 103 -9.21 -3.32 -4.06
C PHE A 103 -9.05 -4.52 -3.12
N ALA A 104 -8.43 -5.62 -3.57
CA ALA A 104 -8.15 -6.75 -2.67
C ALA A 104 -7.26 -6.36 -1.48
N TYR A 105 -6.27 -5.47 -1.68
CA TYR A 105 -5.49 -4.91 -0.57
C TYR A 105 -6.32 -4.03 0.35
N VAL A 106 -7.15 -3.15 -0.23
CA VAL A 106 -8.04 -2.26 0.53
C VAL A 106 -8.99 -3.10 1.39
N ASP A 107 -9.63 -4.12 0.82
CA ASP A 107 -10.53 -5.03 1.51
C ASP A 107 -9.83 -5.75 2.67
N GLY A 108 -8.60 -6.21 2.46
CA GLY A 108 -7.79 -6.83 3.51
C GLY A 108 -7.48 -5.90 4.69
N VAL A 109 -7.23 -4.62 4.42
CA VAL A 109 -7.05 -3.60 5.47
C VAL A 109 -8.36 -3.31 6.19
N LEU A 110 -9.45 -3.09 5.45
CA LEU A 110 -10.76 -2.79 6.03
C LEU A 110 -11.27 -3.92 6.92
N ALA A 111 -11.01 -5.18 6.55
CA ALA A 111 -11.37 -6.33 7.37
C ALA A 111 -10.61 -6.38 8.72
N ARG A 112 -9.38 -5.85 8.77
CA ARG A 112 -8.57 -5.80 10.01
C ARG A 112 -8.80 -4.55 10.86
N ARG A 113 -9.35 -3.49 10.27
CA ARG A 113 -9.41 -2.15 10.85
C ARG A 113 -10.87 -1.71 10.99
N PRO A 114 -11.60 -2.19 12.02
CA PRO A 114 -13.00 -1.84 12.24
C PRO A 114 -13.22 -0.32 12.40
N GLU A 115 -12.20 0.42 12.82
CA GLU A 115 -12.20 1.88 12.87
C GLU A 115 -12.39 2.55 11.49
N LEU A 116 -12.27 1.81 10.39
CA LEU A 116 -12.48 2.28 9.02
C LEU A 116 -13.85 1.90 8.44
N ALA A 117 -14.82 1.55 9.28
CA ALA A 117 -16.15 1.10 8.84
C ALA A 117 -16.85 2.09 7.89
N GLU A 118 -16.75 3.39 8.13
CA GLU A 118 -17.36 4.41 7.26
C GLU A 118 -16.76 4.41 5.85
N LEU A 119 -15.44 4.20 5.75
CA LEU A 119 -14.77 4.07 4.46
C LEU A 119 -15.19 2.77 3.76
N ALA A 120 -15.32 1.67 4.51
CA ALA A 120 -15.82 0.42 3.95
C ALA A 120 -17.23 0.59 3.36
N GLN A 121 -18.12 1.28 4.07
CA GLN A 121 -19.46 1.59 3.57
C GLN A 121 -19.40 2.45 2.30
N LEU A 122 -18.60 3.52 2.31
CA LEU A 122 -18.44 4.40 1.15
C LEU A 122 -18.00 3.63 -0.10
N LEU A 123 -17.05 2.70 0.04
CA LEU A 123 -16.57 1.89 -1.08
C LEU A 123 -17.60 0.85 -1.55
N GLN A 124 -18.44 0.33 -0.67
CA GLN A 124 -19.54 -0.58 -1.01
C GLN A 124 -20.66 0.13 -1.77
N ASP A 125 -20.93 1.39 -1.43
CA ASP A 125 -21.96 2.21 -2.08
C ASP A 125 -21.55 2.69 -3.48
N LEU A 126 -20.27 2.53 -3.87
CA LEU A 126 -19.82 2.87 -5.21
C LEU A 126 -20.52 1.99 -6.25
N PRO A 127 -21.01 2.58 -7.37
CA PRO A 127 -21.62 1.80 -8.44
C PRO A 127 -20.62 0.77 -8.96
N ARG A 128 -20.93 -0.52 -8.81
CA ARG A 128 -20.18 -1.58 -9.49
C ARG A 128 -20.60 -1.58 -10.94
N THR A 129 -19.88 -0.84 -11.78
CA THR A 129 -20.10 -0.88 -13.22
C THR A 129 -19.85 -2.32 -13.69
N GLN A 130 -20.91 -3.04 -14.05
CA GLN A 130 -20.77 -4.30 -14.79
C GLN A 130 -20.11 -3.94 -16.11
N ALA A 131 -18.85 -4.35 -16.30
CA ALA A 131 -18.23 -4.28 -17.61
C ALA A 131 -19.08 -5.14 -18.54
N HIS A 132 -19.82 -4.50 -19.45
CA HIS A 132 -20.57 -5.20 -20.48
C HIS A 132 -19.55 -5.94 -21.35
N SER A 133 -19.68 -7.26 -21.35
CA SER A 133 -19.03 -8.23 -22.22
C SER A 133 -19.29 -7.92 -23.69
#